data_AF-A0A6A6K254-F1
#
_entry.id   AF-A0A6A6K254-F1
#
_cell.length_a   1.000
_cell.length_b   1.000
_cell.length_c   1.000
_cell.angle_alpha   90.00
_cell.angle_beta   90.00
_cell.angle_gamma   90.00
#
_symmetry.space_group_name_H-M   'P 1'
#
loop_
_entity.id
_entity.type
_entity.pdbx_description
1 polymer ?
#
loop_
_entity_poly.entity_id
_entity_poly.type
_entity_poly.pdbx_seq_one_letter_code
_entity_poly.pdbx_strand_id
1 'polypeptide(L)'
;MITSIVAAVQHLLGSAKSCGGAKINVEIVFPVSSDSITRTSPNSSTGLKSVNAGDFVLPVVPGVASGEGCSIHGGCASCPYMKMNSLNSLIKVCQHLPDEKNAIVAYKAERFKLQTPSGKSVADVGCQPILHMRHFQTTKELPEKLVNEVLHLSSNGRPIL
;
A
#
# COMPACT_ATOMS: atom_id res chain seq x y z
N MET A 1 14.85 -11.01 -7.84
CA MET A 1 13.70 -11.94 -7.77
C MET A 1 13.25 -12.40 -9.15
N ILE A 2 12.85 -11.50 -10.05
CA ILE A 2 12.42 -11.84 -11.42
C ILE A 2 13.53 -12.58 -12.20
N THR A 3 14.75 -12.06 -12.15
CA THR A 3 15.94 -12.69 -12.75
C THR A 3 16.24 -14.08 -12.18
N SER A 4 16.05 -14.27 -10.88
CA SER A 4 16.28 -15.54 -10.19
C SER A 4 15.25 -16.61 -10.58
N ILE A 5 13.97 -16.24 -10.69
CA ILE A 5 12.89 -17.14 -11.12
C ILE A 5 13.11 -17.55 -12.58
N VAL A 6 13.38 -16.59 -13.46
CA VAL A 6 13.64 -16.86 -14.88
C VAL A 6 14.88 -17.75 -15.04
N ALA A 7 15.97 -17.45 -14.33
CA ALA A 7 17.20 -18.26 -14.37
C ALA A 7 16.97 -19.69 -13.86
N ALA A 8 16.22 -19.87 -12.78
CA ALA A 8 15.89 -21.18 -12.25
C ALA A 8 15.04 -22.02 -13.23
N VAL A 9 14.03 -21.39 -13.87
CA VAL A 9 13.22 -22.04 -14.90
C VAL A 9 14.06 -22.42 -16.11
N GLN A 10 14.94 -21.52 -16.58
CA GLN A 10 15.85 -21.81 -17.69
C GLN A 10 16.78 -22.98 -17.39
N HIS A 11 17.34 -23.04 -16.18
CA HIS A 11 18.18 -24.15 -15.75
C HIS A 11 17.42 -25.49 -15.77
N LEU A 12 16.20 -25.51 -15.23
CA LEU A 12 15.34 -26.70 -15.24
C LEU A 12 14.98 -27.15 -16.68
N LEU A 13 14.65 -26.22 -17.56
CA LEU A 13 14.36 -26.52 -18.98
C LEU A 13 15.60 -26.97 -19.76
N GLY A 14 16.78 -26.40 -19.45
CA GLY A 14 18.06 -26.83 -20.03
C GLY A 14 18.41 -28.26 -19.66
N SER A 15 18.18 -28.64 -18.40
CA SER A 15 18.35 -30.03 -17.93
C SER A 15 17.33 -30.99 -18.54
N ALA A 16 16.10 -30.56 -18.83
CA ALA A 16 15.08 -31.41 -19.45
C ALA A 16 15.37 -31.72 -20.94
N LYS A 17 16.05 -30.80 -21.65
CA LYS A 17 16.44 -31.02 -23.06
C LYS A 17 17.42 -32.19 -23.25
N SER A 18 18.19 -32.56 -22.22
CA SER A 18 19.14 -33.68 -22.32
C SER A 18 18.49 -35.07 -22.27
N CYS A 19 17.20 -35.17 -21.92
CA CYS A 19 16.49 -36.45 -21.72
C CYS A 19 15.48 -36.81 -22.82
N GLY A 20 15.53 -36.15 -23.98
CA GLY A 20 14.66 -36.49 -25.12
C GLY A 20 13.46 -35.56 -25.29
N GLY A 21 13.74 -34.34 -25.78
CA GLY A 21 12.95 -33.70 -26.84
C GLY A 21 11.49 -33.29 -26.59
N ALA A 22 10.97 -33.28 -25.36
CA ALA A 22 9.63 -32.74 -25.13
C ALA A 22 9.62 -31.20 -25.31
N LYS A 23 8.73 -30.69 -26.18
CA LYS A 23 8.56 -29.24 -26.40
C LYS A 23 7.75 -28.64 -25.25
N ILE A 24 8.45 -28.30 -24.16
CA ILE A 24 7.84 -27.70 -22.97
C ILE A 24 7.73 -26.18 -23.17
N ASN A 25 6.53 -25.64 -22.99
CA ASN A 25 6.27 -24.20 -22.96
C ASN A 25 5.97 -23.77 -21.52
N VAL A 26 6.59 -22.68 -21.06
CA VAL A 26 6.43 -22.15 -19.71
C VAL A 26 6.10 -20.68 -19.81
N GLU A 27 4.95 -20.29 -19.25
CA GLU A 27 4.54 -18.90 -19.09
C GLU A 27 4.76 -18.47 -17.64
N ILE A 28 5.39 -17.31 -17.46
CA ILE A 28 5.59 -16.70 -16.13
C ILE A 28 4.71 -15.46 -16.07
N VAL A 29 3.65 -15.53 -15.27
CA VAL A 29 2.73 -14.41 -15.05
C VAL A 29 3.11 -13.71 -13.75
N PHE A 30 3.50 -12.43 -13.85
CA PHE A 30 3.72 -11.58 -12.68
C PHE A 30 2.47 -10.69 -12.48
N PRO A 31 1.65 -10.93 -11.44
CA PRO A 31 0.51 -10.06 -11.15
C PRO A 31 1.03 -8.74 -10.57
N VAL A 32 1.09 -7.72 -11.41
CA VAL A 32 1.44 -6.35 -11.03
C VAL A 32 0.39 -5.39 -11.58
N SER A 33 0.20 -4.27 -10.90
CA SER A 33 -0.61 -3.16 -11.45
C SER A 33 -0.01 -2.71 -12.78
N SER A 34 -0.85 -2.23 -13.71
CA SER A 34 -0.44 -1.68 -15.00
C SER A 34 0.57 -0.54 -14.85
N ASP A 35 0.42 0.26 -13.79
CA ASP A 35 1.31 1.38 -13.44
C ASP A 35 2.65 0.91 -12.88
N SER A 36 2.76 -0.37 -12.56
CA SER A 36 3.92 -1.01 -11.92
C SER A 36 4.70 -1.84 -12.93
N ILE A 37 4.81 -1.31 -14.14
CA ILE A 37 5.51 -1.93 -15.27
C ILE A 37 6.53 -0.92 -15.80
N THR A 38 7.82 -1.20 -15.58
CA THR A 38 8.90 -0.34 -16.07
C THR A 38 9.31 -0.77 -17.47
N ARG A 39 9.30 0.17 -18.42
CA ARG A 39 9.82 -0.06 -19.78
C ARG A 39 11.32 0.21 -19.79
N THR A 40 12.10 -0.77 -20.21
CA THR A 40 13.56 -0.73 -20.32
C THR A 40 13.92 -0.64 -21.80
N SER A 41 13.64 0.51 -22.42
CA SER A 41 14.02 0.78 -23.80
C SER A 41 15.44 1.38 -23.86
N PRO A 42 16.30 1.00 -24.82
CA PRO A 42 17.62 1.61 -24.98
C PRO A 42 17.57 3.10 -25.40
N ASN A 43 16.42 3.61 -25.86
CA ASN A 43 16.26 4.97 -26.36
C ASN A 43 15.41 5.88 -25.46
N SER A 44 15.04 5.45 -24.24
CA SER A 44 14.31 6.33 -23.31
C SER A 44 15.26 7.31 -22.63
N SER A 45 15.04 8.61 -22.85
CA SER A 45 15.84 9.76 -22.41
C SER A 45 15.85 10.02 -20.89
N THR A 46 15.32 9.11 -20.07
CA THR A 46 15.22 9.26 -18.61
C THR A 46 16.05 8.18 -17.91
N GLY A 47 17.38 8.33 -17.91
CA GLY A 47 18.32 7.85 -16.88
C GLY A 47 18.37 6.36 -16.49
N LEU A 48 17.44 5.51 -16.91
CA LEU A 48 17.41 4.09 -16.59
C LEU A 48 18.26 3.35 -17.61
N LYS A 49 19.51 3.08 -17.21
CA LYS A 49 20.36 2.11 -17.91
C LYS A 49 19.58 0.80 -18.05
N SER A 50 19.55 0.25 -19.26
CA SER A 50 19.11 -1.12 -19.56
C SER A 50 19.48 -2.05 -18.41
N VAL A 51 18.48 -2.66 -17.76
CA VAL A 51 18.74 -3.64 -16.72
C VAL A 51 19.17 -4.91 -17.44
N ASN A 52 20.48 -5.08 -17.60
CA ASN A 52 21.07 -6.28 -18.16
C ASN A 52 20.91 -7.41 -17.15
N ALA A 53 19.92 -8.28 -17.36
CA ALA A 53 19.82 -9.56 -16.67
C ALA A 53 20.71 -10.57 -17.40
N GLY A 54 22.04 -10.38 -17.34
CA GLY A 54 22.99 -11.07 -18.22
C GLY A 54 22.92 -10.53 -19.66
N ASP A 55 22.94 -11.42 -20.66
CA ASP A 55 22.93 -11.09 -22.09
C ASP A 55 21.55 -10.76 -22.68
N PHE A 56 20.48 -10.78 -21.87
CA PHE A 56 19.11 -10.51 -22.34
C PHE A 56 18.65 -9.11 -21.94
N VAL A 57 18.31 -8.30 -22.97
CA VAL A 57 17.60 -7.04 -22.80
C VAL A 57 16.12 -7.34 -22.62
N LEU A 58 15.62 -7.27 -21.39
CA LEU A 58 14.18 -7.31 -21.14
C LEU A 58 13.60 -5.96 -21.55
N PRO A 59 12.58 -5.89 -22.43
CA PRO A 59 11.96 -4.61 -22.81
C PRO A 59 11.04 -4.05 -21.71
N VAL A 60 10.65 -4.91 -20.77
CA VAL A 60 9.73 -4.61 -19.68
C VAL A 60 10.16 -5.36 -18.42
N VAL A 61 10.16 -4.66 -17.29
CA VAL A 61 10.43 -5.23 -15.97
C VAL A 61 9.24 -4.91 -15.05
N PRO A 62 8.56 -5.93 -14.49
CA PRO A 62 7.60 -5.74 -13.41
C PRO A 62 8.21 -4.99 -12.22
N GLY A 63 7.52 -3.96 -11.76
CA GLY A 63 8.00 -2.96 -10.80
C GLY A 63 7.83 -1.54 -11.36
N VAL A 64 7.62 -0.58 -10.45
CA VAL A 64 7.56 0.86 -10.77
C VAL A 64 8.94 1.40 -11.13
N ALA A 65 8.98 2.44 -11.96
CA ALA A 65 10.21 3.20 -12.19
C ALA A 65 10.65 3.83 -10.86
N SER A 66 11.96 3.84 -10.60
CA SER A 66 12.55 4.30 -9.33
C SER A 66 11.90 5.60 -8.82
N GLY A 67 11.51 5.63 -7.54
CA GLY A 67 10.99 6.83 -6.87
C GLY A 67 9.59 6.68 -6.24
N GLU A 68 8.81 5.65 -6.58
CA GLU A 68 7.48 5.43 -5.98
C GLU A 68 7.51 4.60 -4.67
N GLY A 69 8.68 4.47 -4.02
CA GLY A 69 8.81 3.82 -2.71
C GLY A 69 8.67 2.29 -2.71
N CYS A 70 8.48 1.66 -3.88
CA CYS A 70 8.53 0.20 -3.99
C CYS A 70 9.98 -0.25 -4.24
N SER A 71 10.48 -1.13 -3.37
CA SER A 71 11.79 -1.76 -3.56
C SER A 71 11.75 -2.72 -4.75
N ILE A 72 12.87 -2.88 -5.45
CA ILE A 72 13.07 -3.92 -6.48
C ILE A 72 12.94 -5.36 -5.92
N HIS A 73 12.92 -5.49 -4.59
CA HIS A 73 12.72 -6.75 -3.87
C HIS A 73 11.27 -6.98 -3.42
N GLY A 74 10.40 -5.97 -3.51
CA GLY A 74 9.02 -6.02 -3.04
C GLY A 74 8.03 -6.20 -4.18
N GLY A 75 6.99 -7.00 -3.95
CA GLY A 75 5.83 -7.01 -4.83
C GLY A 75 5.22 -5.61 -4.87
N CYS A 76 4.99 -5.07 -6.07
CA CYS A 76 4.40 -3.75 -6.21
C CYS A 76 2.89 -3.82 -5.92
N ALA A 77 2.55 -3.78 -4.63
CA ALA A 77 1.19 -3.69 -4.17
C ALA A 77 0.77 -2.21 -4.14
N SER A 78 -0.16 -1.84 -5.01
CA SER A 78 -0.77 -0.51 -5.00
C SER A 78 -2.14 -0.59 -4.35
N CYS A 79 -2.38 0.21 -3.31
CA CYS A 79 -3.72 0.43 -2.77
C CYS A 79 -4.36 1.58 -3.56
N PRO A 80 -5.46 1.34 -4.32
CA PRO A 80 -6.12 2.40 -5.10
C PRO A 80 -6.50 3.59 -4.23
N TYR A 81 -6.94 3.35 -2.99
CA TYR A 81 -7.32 4.41 -2.06
C TYR A 81 -6.15 5.32 -1.65
N MET A 82 -4.93 4.77 -1.57
CA MET A 82 -3.73 5.58 -1.28
C MET A 82 -3.26 6.38 -2.49
N LYS A 83 -3.54 5.91 -3.73
CA LYS A 83 -3.25 6.62 -4.99
C LYS A 83 -4.33 7.64 -5.41
N MET A 84 -5.44 7.78 -4.67
CA MET A 84 -6.46 8.79 -4.99
C MET A 84 -5.96 10.23 -4.82
N ASN A 85 -4.92 10.44 -4.00
CA ASN A 85 -4.32 11.76 -3.81
C ASN A 85 -3.28 12.04 -4.90
N SER A 86 -3.41 13.17 -5.59
CA SER A 86 -2.45 13.65 -6.59
C SER A 86 -1.86 15.00 -6.18
N LEU A 87 -0.65 15.32 -6.65
CA LEU A 87 -0.03 16.63 -6.42
C LEU A 87 -0.93 17.77 -6.95
N ASN A 88 -1.50 17.60 -8.14
CA ASN A 88 -2.38 18.60 -8.73
C ASN A 88 -3.63 18.84 -7.85
N SER A 89 -4.22 17.77 -7.30
CA SER A 89 -5.35 17.88 -6.36
C SER A 89 -4.95 18.64 -5.09
N LEU A 90 -3.76 18.37 -4.54
CA LEU A 90 -3.25 19.09 -3.37
C LEU A 90 -3.06 20.58 -3.65
N ILE A 91 -2.41 20.93 -4.77
CA ILE A 91 -2.18 22.33 -5.14
C ILE A 91 -3.51 23.09 -5.31
N LYS A 92 -4.52 22.47 -5.91
CA LYS A 92 -5.87 23.07 -6.03
C LYS A 92 -6.48 23.39 -4.66
N VAL A 93 -6.39 22.48 -3.70
CA VAL A 93 -6.87 22.73 -2.32
C VAL A 93 -6.08 23.88 -1.67
N CYS A 94 -4.75 23.89 -1.84
CA CYS A 94 -3.89 24.94 -1.28
C CYS A 94 -4.18 26.34 -1.85
N GLN A 95 -4.56 26.45 -3.13
CA GLN A 95 -4.93 27.73 -3.76
C GLN A 95 -6.19 28.36 -3.14
N HIS A 96 -7.01 27.57 -2.45
CA HIS A 96 -8.21 28.03 -1.75
C HIS A 96 -7.95 28.40 -0.28
N LEU A 97 -6.68 28.36 0.17
CA LEU A 97 -6.30 28.76 1.53
C LEU A 97 -5.72 30.19 1.55
N PRO A 98 -6.02 31.01 2.58
CA PRO A 98 -6.94 30.73 3.68
C PRO A 98 -8.40 30.66 3.20
N ASP A 99 -9.19 29.81 3.84
CA ASP A 99 -10.55 29.47 3.42
C ASP A 99 -11.58 30.55 3.77
N GLU A 100 -11.34 31.79 3.33
CA GLU A 100 -12.19 32.94 3.64
C GLU A 100 -13.60 32.81 3.05
N LYS A 101 -13.73 32.09 1.93
CA LYS A 101 -14.97 31.92 1.18
C LYS A 101 -15.63 30.55 1.37
N ASN A 102 -15.19 29.74 2.34
CA ASN A 102 -15.63 28.36 2.53
C ASN A 102 -15.49 27.50 1.25
N ALA A 103 -14.53 27.82 0.39
CA ALA A 103 -14.26 27.13 -0.86
C ALA A 103 -13.79 25.69 -0.63
N ILE A 104 -13.13 25.40 0.50
CA ILE A 104 -12.64 24.03 0.77
C ILE A 104 -13.71 23.07 1.28
N VAL A 105 -14.91 23.56 1.62
CA VAL A 105 -16.01 22.72 2.13
C VAL A 105 -16.37 21.61 1.16
N ALA A 106 -16.26 21.86 -0.15
CA ALA A 106 -16.50 20.87 -1.19
C ALA A 106 -15.50 19.69 -1.18
N TYR A 107 -14.29 19.88 -0.63
CA TYR A 107 -13.28 18.82 -0.49
C TYR A 107 -13.41 18.02 0.81
N LYS A 108 -14.33 18.40 1.70
CA LYS A 108 -14.51 17.72 2.98
C LYS A 108 -15.17 16.36 2.76
N ALA A 109 -14.54 15.31 3.27
CA ALA A 109 -15.13 13.98 3.27
C ALA A 109 -16.47 13.97 4.01
N GLU A 110 -17.46 13.30 3.41
CA GLU A 110 -18.78 13.12 4.02
C GLU A 110 -18.64 12.31 5.31
N ARG A 111 -19.32 12.77 6.37
CA ARG A 111 -19.31 12.09 7.67
C ARG A 111 -20.60 11.29 7.80
N PHE A 112 -20.49 9.96 7.79
CA PHE A 112 -21.64 9.08 7.92
C PHE A 112 -22.45 9.31 9.21
N LYS A 113 -21.78 9.50 10.36
CA LYS A 113 -22.41 9.83 11.65
C LYS A 113 -21.49 10.70 12.49
N LEU A 114 -22.05 11.71 13.17
CA LEU A 114 -21.32 12.55 14.12
C LEU A 114 -21.29 11.95 15.53
N GLN A 115 -22.31 11.15 15.87
CA GLN A 115 -22.45 10.52 17.19
C GLN A 115 -22.62 9.00 17.06
N THR A 116 -22.20 8.29 18.10
CA THR A 116 -22.46 6.87 18.31
C THR A 116 -23.95 6.65 18.64
N PRO A 117 -24.46 5.41 18.56
CA PRO A 117 -25.82 5.09 19.04
C PRO A 117 -26.08 5.49 20.50
N SER A 118 -25.03 5.59 21.30
CA SER A 118 -25.06 6.03 22.70
C SER A 118 -24.96 7.55 22.91
N GLY A 119 -25.00 8.36 21.83
CA GLY A 119 -24.96 9.82 21.91
C GLY A 119 -23.59 10.43 22.17
N LYS A 120 -22.51 9.64 22.13
CA LYS A 120 -21.13 10.15 22.26
C LYS A 120 -20.60 10.56 20.89
N SER A 121 -19.74 11.58 20.83
CA SER A 121 -19.04 11.93 19.58
C SER A 121 -18.21 10.76 19.06
N VAL A 122 -18.32 10.46 17.76
CA VAL A 122 -17.52 9.39 17.12
C VAL A 122 -16.02 9.70 17.22
N ALA A 123 -15.65 10.98 17.13
CA ALA A 123 -14.25 11.39 17.26
C ALA A 123 -13.72 11.12 18.68
N ASP A 124 -14.49 11.47 19.72
CA ASP A 124 -14.04 11.30 21.10
C ASP A 124 -13.86 9.81 21.45
N VAL A 125 -14.80 8.96 21.00
CA VAL A 125 -14.73 7.50 21.19
C VAL A 125 -13.58 6.91 20.39
N GLY A 126 -13.40 7.30 19.13
CA GLY A 126 -12.32 6.83 18.27
C GLY A 126 -10.93 7.26 18.75
N CYS A 127 -10.81 8.40 19.43
CA CYS A 127 -9.55 8.89 19.98
C CYS A 127 -9.10 8.14 21.24
N GLN A 128 -10.01 7.60 22.06
CA GLN A 128 -9.63 6.89 23.30
C GLN A 128 -8.57 5.79 23.08
N PRO A 129 -8.73 4.82 22.16
CA PRO A 129 -7.73 3.76 21.96
C PRO A 129 -6.39 4.31 21.48
N ILE A 130 -6.38 5.39 20.68
CA ILE A 130 -5.13 6.04 20.22
C ILE A 130 -4.38 6.64 21.42
N LEU A 131 -5.10 7.30 22.32
CA LEU A 131 -4.52 7.88 23.54
C LEU A 131 -4.03 6.79 24.50
N HIS A 132 -4.77 5.69 24.64
CA HIS A 132 -4.32 4.55 25.44
C HIS A 132 -3.06 3.90 24.87
N MET A 133 -2.99 3.71 23.55
CA MET A 133 -1.79 3.23 22.87
C MET A 133 -0.60 4.15 23.11
N ARG A 134 -0.78 5.47 22.97
CA ARG A 134 0.28 6.46 23.23
C ARG A 134 0.75 6.41 24.67
N HIS A 135 -0.18 6.36 25.62
CA HIS A 135 0.16 6.21 27.04
C HIS A 135 1.02 4.97 27.27
N PHE A 136 0.58 3.80 26.79
CA PHE A 136 1.33 2.56 26.91
C PHE A 136 2.71 2.63 26.23
N GLN A 137 2.83 3.27 25.07
CA GLN A 137 4.12 3.44 24.41
C GLN A 137 5.12 4.24 25.28
N THR A 138 4.63 5.25 26.00
CA THR A 138 5.44 6.11 26.88
C THR A 138 5.70 5.48 28.25
N THR A 139 4.68 4.98 28.94
CA THR A 139 4.77 4.51 30.32
C THR A 139 5.05 3.01 30.44
N LYS A 140 4.84 2.25 29.36
CA LYS A 140 4.85 0.76 29.34
C LYS A 140 3.78 0.12 30.22
N GLU A 141 2.81 0.90 30.67
CA GLU A 141 1.69 0.46 31.50
C GLU A 141 0.37 0.83 30.83
N LEU A 142 -0.66 0.00 31.03
CA LEU A 142 -1.99 0.30 30.51
C LEU A 142 -2.66 1.34 31.40
N PRO A 143 -3.34 2.36 30.84
CA PRO A 143 -4.08 3.32 31.65
C PRO A 143 -5.11 2.64 32.55
N GLU A 144 -5.17 3.01 33.83
CA GLU A 144 -6.11 2.45 34.80
C GLU A 144 -7.55 2.50 34.31
N LYS A 145 -7.94 3.61 33.66
CA LYS A 145 -9.28 3.76 33.07
C LYS A 145 -9.59 2.64 32.08
N LEU A 146 -8.65 2.29 31.20
CA LEU A 146 -8.83 1.20 30.23
C LEU A 146 -8.92 -0.15 30.93
N VAL A 147 -8.04 -0.39 31.91
CA VAL A 147 -8.05 -1.63 32.70
C VAL A 147 -9.38 -1.81 33.41
N ASN A 148 -9.87 -0.76 34.07
CA ASN A 148 -11.15 -0.76 34.77
C ASN A 148 -12.33 -0.97 33.79
N GLU A 149 -12.32 -0.31 32.63
CA GLU A 149 -13.34 -0.53 31.61
C GLU A 149 -13.37 -2.00 31.17
N VAL A 150 -12.22 -2.59 30.80
CA VAL A 150 -12.16 -3.99 30.34
C VAL A 150 -12.58 -4.97 31.43
N LEU A 151 -12.09 -4.79 32.67
CA LEU A 151 -12.37 -5.71 33.77
C LEU A 151 -13.82 -5.59 34.27
N HIS A 152 -14.37 -4.38 34.32
CA HIS A 152 -15.69 -4.14 34.90
C HIS A 152 -16.85 -4.11 33.88
N LEU A 153 -16.59 -3.99 32.57
CA LEU A 153 -17.64 -4.15 31.54
C LEU A 153 -18.24 -5.57 31.54
N SER A 154 -17.50 -6.56 32.02
CA SER A 154 -17.95 -7.96 32.17
C SER A 154 -19.11 -8.13 33.18
N SER A 155 -19.36 -7.14 34.05
CA SER A 155 -20.37 -7.24 35.11
C SER A 155 -21.74 -6.66 34.73
N ASN A 156 -21.84 -5.87 33.66
CA ASN A 156 -23.09 -5.25 33.22
C ASN A 156 -23.44 -5.70 31.81
N GLY A 157 -23.85 -6.97 31.69
CA GLY A 157 -24.43 -7.52 30.48
C GLY A 157 -25.67 -6.75 30.07
N ARG A 158 -25.54 -5.82 29.12
CA ARG A 158 -26.61 -5.51 28.17
C ARG A 158 -26.05 -5.46 26.76
N PRO A 159 -26.50 -6.34 25.86
CA PRO A 159 -26.18 -6.21 24.45
C PRO A 159 -26.90 -4.99 23.91
N ILE A 160 -26.16 -4.06 23.31
CA ILE A 160 -26.74 -2.97 22.52
C ILE A 160 -26.91 -3.55 21.11
N LEU A 161 -28.13 -4.02 20.82
CA LEU A 161 -28.67 -4.16 19.46
C LEU A 161 -29.10 -2.79 18.95
#